data_AF-A0A2V6L8X6-F1
#
_entry.id   AF-A0A2V6L8X6-F1
#
_cell.length_a   1.000
_cell.length_b   1.000
_cell.length_c   1.000
_cell.angle_alpha   90.00
_cell.angle_beta   90.00
_cell.angle_gamma   90.00
#
_symmetry.space_group_name_H-M   'P 1'
#
loop_
_entity.id
_entity.type
_entity.pdbx_description
1 polymer ?
#
loop_
_entity_poly.entity_id
_entity_poly.type
_entity_poly.pdbx_seq_one_letter_code
_entity_poly.pdbx_strand_id
1 'polypeptide(L)'
;MNTRAAAIGLSFVCAVSVAVQASILPVTNTNDNGPGSLRQALLNANVGDTIDATGIGGVITLTSGELLVNNSVTINGSGADLLVVDGNDAGTVFRVMSM
;
A
#
# COMPACT_ATOMS: atom_id res chain seq x y z
N MET A 1 10.71 50.19 42.61
CA MET A 1 10.39 48.80 42.99
C MET A 1 9.54 48.20 41.90
N ASN A 2 10.05 47.13 41.30
CA ASN A 2 9.53 46.45 40.13
C ASN A 2 8.38 45.51 40.52
N THR A 3 7.35 45.39 39.68
CA THR A 3 6.66 44.10 39.55
C THR A 3 6.43 43.80 38.07
N ARG A 4 7.05 42.69 37.63
CA ARG A 4 6.98 42.15 36.27
C ARG A 4 5.72 41.30 36.18
N ALA A 5 4.79 41.64 35.30
CA ALA A 5 3.70 40.74 34.94
C ALA A 5 4.20 39.81 33.81
N ALA A 6 4.37 38.53 34.11
CA ALA A 6 4.66 37.49 33.14
C ALA A 6 3.34 36.99 32.55
N ALA A 7 3.11 37.21 31.25
CA ALA A 7 2.01 36.60 30.52
C ALA A 7 2.40 35.18 30.12
N ILE A 8 1.84 34.17 30.78
CA ILE A 8 1.94 32.77 30.35
C ILE A 8 0.87 32.57 29.28
N GLY A 9 1.27 32.73 28.02
CA GLY A 9 0.42 32.38 26.88
C GLY A 9 0.35 30.86 26.76
N LEU A 10 -0.74 30.25 27.23
CA LEU A 10 -1.04 28.84 27.03
C LEU A 10 -1.32 28.61 25.54
N SER A 11 -0.31 28.21 24.77
CA SER A 11 -0.50 27.82 23.38
C SER A 11 -1.32 26.54 23.34
N PHE A 12 -2.61 26.67 23.02
CA PHE A 12 -3.48 25.55 22.67
C PHE A 12 -3.04 25.08 21.28
N VAL A 13 -2.13 24.10 21.24
CA VAL A 13 -1.82 23.39 20.00
C VAL A 13 -3.06 22.58 19.66
N CYS A 14 -3.84 23.09 18.71
CA CYS A 14 -4.93 22.33 18.10
C CYS A 14 -4.26 21.16 17.35
N ALA A 15 -4.40 19.95 17.87
CA ALA A 15 -3.99 18.76 17.14
C ALA A 15 -4.88 18.65 15.90
N VAL A 16 -4.38 19.13 14.75
CA VAL A 16 -5.06 18.94 13.47
C VAL A 16 -4.92 17.47 13.13
N SER A 17 -6.00 16.70 13.29
CA SER A 17 -6.08 15.34 12.77
C SER A 17 -6.14 15.42 11.25
N VAL A 18 -5.02 15.13 10.59
CA VAL A 18 -5.02 14.93 9.13
C VAL A 18 -5.67 13.56 8.89
N ALA A 19 -6.81 13.54 8.21
CA ALA A 19 -7.35 12.30 7.68
C ALA A 19 -6.40 11.81 6.59
N VAL A 20 -5.73 10.67 6.83
CA VAL A 20 -5.04 9.95 5.75
C VAL A 20 -6.12 9.38 4.84
N GLN A 21 -6.25 9.96 3.65
CA GLN A 21 -7.13 9.44 2.62
C GLN A 21 -6.44 8.25 1.95
N ALA A 22 -7.13 7.12 1.88
CA ALA A 22 -6.69 5.97 1.10
C ALA A 22 -6.51 6.34 -0.38
N SER A 23 -5.36 5.97 -0.94
CA SER A 23 -5.04 6.15 -2.36
C SER A 23 -5.40 4.92 -3.18
N ILE A 24 -5.57 5.11 -4.50
CA ILE A 24 -5.70 4.04 -5.48
C ILE A 24 -4.37 3.93 -6.25
N LEU A 25 -3.74 2.76 -6.18
CA LEU A 25 -2.45 2.47 -6.80
C LEU A 25 -2.65 1.53 -8.00
N PRO A 26 -2.50 2.02 -9.25
CA PRO A 26 -2.75 1.21 -10.42
C PRO A 26 -1.61 0.21 -10.69
N VAL A 27 -1.97 -1.01 -11.03
CA VAL A 27 -1.10 -2.00 -11.66
C VAL A 27 -1.35 -1.95 -13.16
N THR A 28 -0.28 -1.80 -13.95
CA THR A 28 -0.38 -1.52 -15.40
C THR A 28 0.25 -2.57 -16.28
N ASN A 29 0.94 -3.56 -15.70
CA ASN A 29 1.50 -4.69 -16.43
C ASN A 29 1.62 -5.93 -15.56
N THR A 30 1.89 -7.07 -16.20
CA THR A 30 1.99 -8.38 -15.55
C THR A 30 3.42 -8.79 -15.17
N ASN A 31 4.38 -7.85 -15.20
CA ASN A 31 5.75 -8.16 -14.81
C ASN A 31 5.81 -8.43 -13.30
N ASP A 32 6.67 -9.36 -12.88
CA ASP A 32 6.90 -9.67 -11.46
C ASP A 32 7.48 -8.49 -10.67
N ASN A 33 8.27 -7.63 -11.34
CA ASN A 33 8.94 -6.49 -10.72
C ASN A 33 8.98 -5.26 -11.64
N GLY A 34 9.35 -4.13 -11.05
CA GLY A 34 9.60 -2.88 -11.74
C GLY A 34 8.35 -1.99 -11.82
N PRO A 35 8.47 -0.82 -12.47
CA PRO A 35 7.39 0.16 -12.55
C PRO A 35 6.10 -0.44 -13.11
N GLY A 36 4.98 -0.19 -12.42
CA GLY A 36 3.65 -0.67 -12.81
C GLY A 36 3.32 -2.12 -12.46
N SER A 37 4.23 -2.87 -11.84
CA SER A 37 3.98 -4.23 -11.34
C SER A 37 3.18 -4.24 -10.04
N LEU A 38 2.50 -5.37 -9.75
CA LEU A 38 1.81 -5.61 -8.48
C LEU A 38 2.77 -5.51 -7.29
N ARG A 39 3.99 -6.02 -7.43
CA ARG A 39 5.01 -5.95 -6.38
C ARG A 39 5.41 -4.50 -6.09
N GLN A 40 5.63 -3.69 -7.12
CA GLN A 40 5.94 -2.27 -6.91
C GLN A 40 4.77 -1.53 -6.26
N ALA A 41 3.52 -1.86 -6.62
CA ALA A 41 2.35 -1.28 -5.99
C ALA A 41 2.28 -1.63 -4.49
N LEU A 42 2.56 -2.89 -4.11
CA LEU A 42 2.64 -3.33 -2.71
C LEU A 42 3.74 -2.61 -1.92
N LEU A 43 4.90 -2.36 -2.54
CA LEU A 43 5.98 -1.60 -1.92
C LEU A 43 5.60 -0.12 -1.69
N ASN A 44 4.76 0.44 -2.54
CA ASN A 44 4.34 1.84 -2.47
C ASN A 44 3.11 2.07 -1.59
N ALA A 45 2.34 1.02 -1.29
CA ALA A 45 1.06 1.12 -0.60
C ALA A 45 1.23 1.44 0.88
N ASN A 46 0.37 2.33 1.39
CA ASN A 46 0.22 2.65 2.80
C ASN A 46 -1.01 1.94 3.38
N VAL A 47 -1.15 2.00 4.71
CA VAL A 47 -2.33 1.45 5.40
C VAL A 47 -3.61 2.11 4.87
N GLY A 48 -4.56 1.28 4.45
CA GLY A 48 -5.86 1.69 3.90
C GLY A 48 -5.90 1.82 2.38
N ASP A 49 -4.75 1.81 1.69
CA ASP A 49 -4.72 1.97 0.24
C ASP A 49 -5.38 0.81 -0.51
N THR A 50 -5.83 1.10 -1.73
CA THR A 50 -6.34 0.11 -2.68
C THR A 50 -5.36 -0.04 -3.84
N ILE A 51 -4.90 -1.26 -4.08
CA ILE A 51 -4.14 -1.62 -5.28
C ILE A 51 -5.14 -2.11 -6.33
N ASP A 52 -5.16 -1.42 -7.47
CA ASP A 52 -6.10 -1.66 -8.56
C ASP A 52 -5.40 -2.36 -9.73
N ALA A 53 -5.63 -3.65 -9.86
CA ALA A 53 -5.20 -4.49 -10.98
C ALA A 53 -6.39 -4.87 -11.90
N THR A 54 -7.52 -4.15 -11.83
CA THR A 54 -8.69 -4.44 -12.67
C THR A 54 -8.48 -4.10 -14.14
N GLY A 55 -7.49 -3.24 -14.45
CA GLY A 55 -7.14 -2.84 -15.83
C GLY A 55 -6.18 -3.78 -16.57
N ILE A 56 -5.73 -4.87 -15.94
CA ILE A 56 -4.79 -5.83 -16.54
C ILE A 56 -5.36 -7.26 -16.56
N GLY A 57 -4.81 -8.10 -17.44
CA GLY A 57 -5.11 -9.52 -17.52
C GLY A 57 -3.90 -10.33 -17.97
N GLY A 58 -3.97 -11.65 -17.84
CA GLY A 58 -2.88 -12.59 -18.08
C GLY A 58 -2.35 -13.21 -16.79
N VAL A 59 -1.07 -13.60 -16.81
CA VAL A 59 -0.40 -14.27 -15.69
C VAL A 59 0.73 -13.40 -15.18
N ILE A 60 0.72 -13.10 -13.88
CA ILE A 60 1.87 -12.57 -13.16
C ILE A 60 2.64 -13.76 -12.60
N THR A 61 3.66 -14.22 -13.32
CA THR A 61 4.54 -15.32 -12.85
C THR A 61 5.61 -14.76 -11.93
N LEU A 62 5.59 -15.17 -10.66
CA LEU A 62 6.53 -14.69 -9.65
C LEU A 62 7.88 -15.39 -9.79
N THR A 63 8.93 -14.63 -10.07
CA THR A 63 10.32 -15.13 -10.23
C THR A 63 11.25 -14.62 -9.14
N SER A 64 10.82 -13.61 -8.39
CA SER A 64 11.58 -12.92 -7.34
C SER A 64 11.08 -13.25 -5.93
N GLY A 65 10.38 -14.37 -5.81
CA GLY A 65 9.76 -14.85 -4.58
C GLY A 65 8.33 -14.36 -4.40
N GLU A 66 7.77 -14.62 -3.22
CA GLU A 66 6.40 -14.26 -2.88
C GLU A 66 6.18 -12.73 -2.82
N LEU A 67 4.93 -12.30 -2.91
CA LEU A 67 4.50 -10.92 -2.72
C LEU A 67 4.31 -10.64 -1.23
N LEU A 68 5.09 -9.70 -0.69
CA LEU A 68 4.97 -9.28 0.71
C LEU A 68 3.85 -8.26 0.85
N VAL A 69 2.90 -8.52 1.76
CA VAL A 69 1.81 -7.61 2.13
C VAL A 69 2.09 -7.10 3.54
N ASN A 70 2.74 -5.95 3.63
CA ASN A 70 3.18 -5.35 4.90
C ASN A 70 2.14 -4.39 5.52
N ASN A 71 1.27 -3.83 4.69
CA ASN A 71 0.25 -2.88 5.11
C ASN A 71 -1.14 -3.50 4.92
N SER A 72 -2.10 -3.09 5.76
CA SER A 72 -3.50 -3.44 5.54
C SER A 72 -4.00 -2.71 4.29
N VAL A 73 -4.08 -3.42 3.18
CA VAL A 73 -4.47 -2.89 1.86
C VAL A 73 -5.59 -3.72 1.27
N THR A 74 -6.31 -3.14 0.31
CA THR A 74 -7.23 -3.87 -0.58
C THR A 74 -6.54 -4.13 -1.91
N ILE A 75 -6.69 -5.32 -2.49
CA ILE A 75 -6.16 -5.64 -3.83
C ILE A 75 -7.33 -6.08 -4.70
N ASN A 76 -7.66 -5.30 -5.73
CA ASN A 76 -8.73 -5.59 -6.67
C ASN A 76 -8.15 -6.16 -7.97
N GLY A 77 -8.50 -7.39 -8.32
CA GLY A 77 -8.15 -8.00 -9.61
C GLY A 77 -9.30 -7.90 -10.62
N SER A 78 -9.00 -8.07 -11.91
CA SER A 78 -10.00 -8.10 -13.00
C SER A 78 -10.93 -9.32 -12.97
N GLY A 79 -10.69 -10.27 -12.07
CA GLY A 79 -11.43 -11.52 -11.91
C GLY A 79 -10.54 -12.74 -12.19
N ALA A 80 -10.88 -13.88 -11.60
CA ALA A 80 -10.05 -15.10 -11.68
C ALA A 80 -9.90 -15.64 -13.11
N ASP A 81 -10.88 -15.38 -13.99
CA ASP A 81 -10.83 -15.76 -15.40
C ASP A 81 -9.89 -14.87 -16.24
N LEU A 82 -9.52 -13.69 -15.72
CA LEU A 82 -8.76 -12.67 -16.45
C LEU A 82 -7.36 -12.46 -15.92
N LEU A 83 -7.13 -12.60 -14.61
CA LEU A 83 -5.83 -12.36 -14.00
C LEU A 83 -5.47 -13.48 -13.01
N VAL A 84 -4.32 -14.10 -13.26
CA VAL A 84 -3.72 -15.13 -12.40
C VAL A 84 -2.43 -14.57 -11.81
N VAL A 85 -2.23 -14.79 -10.51
CA VAL A 85 -0.93 -14.61 -9.86
C VAL A 85 -0.36 -15.99 -9.58
N ASP A 86 0.70 -16.34 -10.30
CA ASP A 86 1.31 -17.66 -10.26
C ASP A 86 2.59 -17.61 -9.41
N GLY A 87 2.61 -18.41 -8.34
CA GLY A 87 3.77 -18.54 -7.45
C GLY A 87 4.97 -19.26 -8.08
N ASN A 88 4.85 -19.76 -9.31
CA ASN A 88 5.92 -20.42 -10.06
C ASN A 88 6.60 -21.54 -9.24
N ASP A 89 5.78 -22.50 -8.79
CA ASP A 89 6.19 -23.64 -7.96
C ASP A 89 6.69 -23.30 -6.53
N ALA A 90 6.75 -22.02 -6.14
CA ALA A 90 7.18 -21.63 -4.79
C ALA A 90 6.16 -21.97 -3.68
N GLY A 91 4.95 -22.43 -4.05
CA GLY A 91 3.87 -22.81 -3.14
C GLY A 91 3.17 -21.66 -2.41
N THR A 92 3.80 -20.50 -2.29
CA THR A 92 3.24 -19.30 -1.64
C THR A 92 3.25 -18.11 -2.60
N VAL A 93 2.09 -17.49 -2.80
CA VAL A 93 1.94 -16.28 -3.63
C VAL A 93 2.04 -15.03 -2.77
N PHE A 94 1.25 -14.94 -1.69
CA PHE A 94 1.22 -13.80 -0.79
C PHE A 94 1.70 -14.21 0.61
N ARG A 95 2.60 -13.42 1.18
CA ARG A 95 2.91 -13.47 2.62
C ARG A 95 2.40 -12.20 3.28
N VAL A 96 1.41 -12.35 4.15
CA VAL A 96 0.90 -11.27 4.98
C VAL A 96 1.75 -11.17 6.23
N MET A 97 2.34 -10.00 6.44
CA MET A 97 3.21 -9.73 7.59
C MET A 97 2.37 -9.08 8.69
N SER A 98 2.59 -9.50 9.93
CA SER A 98 2.08 -8.81 11.13
C SER A 98 3.28 -8.19 11.83
N MET A 99 3.26 -6.87 12.02
CA MET A 99 4.24 -6.14 12.83
C MET A 99 3.56 -5.56 14.06
#